data_AF-A0A653QDB2-F1
#
_entry.id   AF-A0A653QDB2-F1
#
_cell.length_a   1.000
_cell.length_b   1.000
_cell.length_c   1.000
_cell.angle_alpha   90.00
_cell.angle_beta   90.00
_cell.angle_gamma   90.00
#
_symmetry.space_group_name_H-M   'P 1'
#
loop_
_entity.id
_entity.type
_entity.pdbx_description
1 polymer ?
#
loop_
_entity_poly.entity_id
_entity_poly.type
_entity_poly.pdbx_seq_one_letter_code
_entity_poly.pdbx_strand_id
1 'polypeptide(L)'
;MFALPSLWSSPVKKGNLHRLYKRKALGRAQSEEVLDTLKLYVEAGKVLGDRDSAQEWLHSEVRALNGSQPIDIFDTFAGREMVRDVLGKIEFGEFS
;
A
#
# COMPACT_ATOMS: atom_id res chain seq x y z
N MET A 1 -24.81 36.27 47.53
CA MET A 1 -24.68 36.79 46.15
C MET A 1 -23.17 36.94 45.91
N PHE A 2 -22.39 36.06 45.26
CA PHE A 2 -22.61 34.87 44.44
C PHE A 2 -21.40 33.89 44.57
N ALA A 3 -21.71 32.58 44.55
CA ALA A 3 -21.00 31.37 44.08
C ALA A 3 -19.45 31.22 44.07
N LEU A 4 -19.03 30.05 44.58
CA LEU A 4 -17.69 29.44 44.52
C LEU A 4 -17.24 29.08 43.08
N PRO A 5 -15.92 28.99 42.82
CA PRO A 5 -15.36 28.60 41.53
C PRO A 5 -15.36 27.07 41.34
N SER A 6 -16.12 26.57 40.37
CA SER A 6 -16.04 25.17 39.95
C SER A 6 -16.07 25.05 38.42
N LEU A 7 -14.89 25.04 37.78
CA LEU A 7 -14.79 24.59 36.39
C LEU A 7 -13.40 24.00 36.06
N TRP A 8 -12.96 23.06 36.90
CA TRP A 8 -12.06 21.99 36.46
C TRP A 8 -12.82 20.66 36.50
N SER A 9 -13.43 20.30 35.38
CA SER A 9 -13.66 18.91 34.96
C SER A 9 -14.32 18.94 33.59
N SER A 10 -13.51 19.04 32.54
CA SER A 10 -13.92 18.52 31.23
C SER A 10 -13.33 17.11 31.11
N PRO A 11 -14.07 16.03 31.45
CA PRO A 11 -13.66 14.71 31.02
C PRO A 11 -13.70 14.71 29.49
N VAL A 12 -12.55 14.49 28.85
CA VAL A 12 -12.47 14.19 27.42
C VAL A 12 -13.54 13.12 27.14
N LYS A 13 -14.58 13.50 26.39
CA LYS A 13 -15.71 12.60 26.09
C LYS A 13 -15.15 11.33 25.44
N LYS A 14 -15.28 10.20 26.14
CA LYS A 14 -15.13 8.83 25.61
C LYS A 14 -16.23 8.55 24.59
N GLY A 15 -16.18 9.25 23.46
CA GLY A 15 -17.30 9.36 22.53
C GLY A 15 -16.84 9.72 21.14
N ASN A 16 -15.77 9.09 20.65
CA ASN A 16 -15.48 9.06 19.22
C ASN A 16 -14.66 7.85 18.75
N LEU A 17 -14.46 6.83 19.60
CA LEU A 17 -13.83 5.57 19.19
C LEU A 17 -14.59 4.94 18.01
N HIS A 18 -15.92 4.99 18.00
CA HIS A 18 -16.75 4.48 16.89
C HIS A 18 -16.48 5.20 15.55
N ARG A 19 -16.13 6.49 15.56
CA ARG A 19 -15.82 7.26 14.34
C ARG A 19 -14.39 7.02 13.86
N LEU A 20 -13.47 6.69 14.77
CA LEU A 20 -12.10 6.28 14.45
C LEU A 20 -12.05 4.83 13.94
N TYR A 21 -12.91 3.94 14.46
CA TYR A 21 -12.98 2.52 14.08
C TYR A 21 -13.93 2.20 12.93
N LYS A 22 -14.87 3.10 12.57
CA LYS A 22 -15.41 3.13 11.21
C LYS A 22 -14.33 3.67 10.28
N ARG A 23 -13.27 2.88 10.05
CA ARG A 23 -12.49 2.97 8.81
C ARG A 23 -13.53 3.03 7.71
N LYS A 24 -13.67 4.19 7.06
CA LYS A 24 -14.59 4.38 5.95
C LYS A 24 -14.27 3.23 5.00
N ALA A 25 -15.23 2.32 4.80
CA ALA A 25 -15.01 1.20 3.89
C ALA A 25 -14.53 1.79 2.56
N LEU A 26 -13.44 1.22 2.02
CA LEU A 26 -12.90 1.70 0.75
C LEU A 26 -14.01 1.66 -0.29
N GLY A 27 -14.12 2.74 -1.07
CA GLY A 27 -15.01 2.73 -2.23
C GLY A 27 -14.62 1.56 -3.15
N ARG A 28 -15.57 1.03 -3.93
CA ARG A 28 -15.32 -0.12 -4.81
C ARG A 28 -14.03 0.04 -5.63
N ALA A 29 -13.82 1.18 -6.26
CA ALA A 29 -12.62 1.46 -7.06
C ALA A 29 -11.32 1.39 -6.23
N GLN A 30 -11.32 1.94 -5.02
CA GLN A 30 -10.15 1.88 -4.12
C GLN A 30 -9.89 0.45 -3.64
N SER A 31 -10.95 -0.33 -3.40
CA SER A 31 -10.81 -1.75 -3.05
C SER A 31 -10.22 -2.56 -4.20
N GLU A 32 -10.66 -2.33 -5.44
CA GLU A 32 -10.10 -3.00 -6.63
C GLU A 32 -8.63 -2.64 -6.83
N GLU A 33 -8.26 -1.36 -6.66
CA GLU A 33 -6.87 -0.93 -6.74
C GLU A 33 -5.98 -1.63 -5.69
N VAL A 34 -6.42 -1.66 -4.43
CA VAL A 34 -5.68 -2.36 -3.37
C VAL A 34 -5.56 -3.85 -3.69
N LEU A 35 -6.62 -4.48 -4.18
CA LEU A 35 -6.59 -5.89 -4.58
C LEU A 35 -5.63 -6.15 -5.73
N ASP A 36 -5.57 -5.25 -6.72
CA ASP A 36 -4.65 -5.34 -7.85
C ASP A 36 -3.19 -5.23 -7.39
N THR A 37 -2.87 -4.26 -6.53
CA THR A 37 -1.54 -4.13 -5.91
C THR A 37 -1.14 -5.40 -5.14
N LEU A 38 -2.06 -5.96 -4.34
CA LEU A 38 -1.79 -7.18 -3.58
C LEU A 38 -1.57 -8.40 -4.49
N LYS A 39 -2.32 -8.51 -5.58
CA LYS A 39 -2.12 -9.59 -6.57
C LYS A 39 -0.74 -9.50 -7.20
N LEU A 40 -0.31 -8.30 -7.60
CA LEU A 40 1.02 -8.08 -8.19
C LEU A 40 2.15 -8.41 -7.20
N TYR A 41 1.98 -8.07 -5.92
CA TYR A 41 2.94 -8.47 -4.88
C TYR A 41 3.07 -10.01 -4.77
N VAL A 42 1.94 -10.72 -4.79
CA VAL A 42 1.93 -12.20 -4.74
C VAL A 42 2.55 -12.81 -5.99
N GLU A 43 2.29 -12.21 -7.15
CA GLU A 43 2.88 -12.62 -8.44
C GLU A 43 4.40 -12.46 -8.45
N ALA A 44 4.92 -11.33 -7.95
CA ALA A 44 6.36 -11.13 -7.78
C ALA A 44 6.99 -12.26 -6.95
N GLY A 45 6.33 -12.68 -5.86
CA GLY A 45 6.77 -13.81 -5.03
C GLY A 45 6.79 -15.15 -5.77
N LYS A 46 5.92 -15.35 -6.77
CA LYS A 46 5.92 -16.57 -7.60
C LYS A 46 7.05 -16.54 -8.62
N VAL A 47 7.21 -15.43 -9.33
CA VAL A 47 8.23 -15.25 -10.37
C VAL A 47 9.64 -15.32 -9.78
N LEU A 48 9.83 -14.69 -8.62
CA LEU A 48 11.14 -14.59 -7.95
C LEU A 48 11.42 -15.75 -6.98
N GLY A 49 10.51 -16.73 -6.90
CA GLY A 49 10.68 -17.98 -6.14
C GLY A 49 10.16 -17.92 -4.71
N ASP A 50 10.31 -16.81 -4.00
CA ASP A 50 9.79 -16.64 -2.65
C ASP A 50 9.46 -15.18 -2.29
N ARG A 51 8.87 -15.01 -1.10
CA ARG A 51 8.43 -13.71 -0.58
C ARG A 51 9.59 -12.77 -0.26
N ASP A 52 10.69 -13.30 0.25
CA ASP A 52 11.82 -12.49 0.71
C ASP A 52 12.60 -11.95 -0.50
N SER A 53 12.81 -12.79 -1.52
CA SER A 53 13.34 -12.42 -2.83
C SER A 53 12.48 -11.36 -3.53
N ALA A 54 11.15 -11.49 -3.46
CA ALA A 54 10.25 -10.46 -3.96
C ALA A 54 10.33 -9.14 -3.19
N GLN A 55 10.44 -9.20 -1.85
CA GLN A 55 10.62 -8.03 -1.01
C GLN A 55 11.91 -7.28 -1.37
N GLU A 56 13.03 -8.01 -1.51
CA GLU A 56 14.31 -7.43 -1.91
C GLU A 56 14.21 -6.78 -3.30
N TRP A 57 13.62 -7.48 -4.27
CA TRP A 57 13.47 -6.96 -5.63
C TRP A 57 12.58 -5.71 -5.69
N LEU A 58 11.45 -5.70 -4.96
CA LEU A 58 10.53 -4.56 -4.92
C LEU A 58 11.18 -3.28 -4.36
N HIS A 59 12.21 -3.42 -3.52
CA HIS A 59 12.99 -2.33 -2.94
C HIS A 59 14.33 -2.09 -3.64
N SER A 60 14.61 -2.80 -4.74
CA SER A 60 15.83 -2.64 -5.53
C SER A 60 15.62 -1.64 -6.66
N GLU A 61 16.68 -0.92 -7.06
CA GLU A 61 16.65 -0.09 -8.26
C GLU A 61 16.62 -0.99 -9.51
N VAL A 62 15.58 -0.85 -10.33
CA VAL A 62 15.40 -1.67 -11.53
C VAL A 62 15.66 -0.82 -12.78
N ARG A 63 16.69 -1.18 -13.55
CA ARG A 63 17.08 -0.45 -14.77
C ARG A 63 15.94 -0.33 -15.78
N ALA A 64 15.15 -1.39 -15.98
CA ALA A 64 14.00 -1.39 -16.89
C ALA A 64 12.90 -0.41 -16.45
N LEU A 65 12.90 0.00 -15.18
CA LEU A 65 12.00 1.02 -14.61
C LEU A 65 12.71 2.37 -14.47
N ASN A 66 13.70 2.66 -15.33
CA ASN A 66 14.50 3.88 -15.30
C ASN A 66 15.25 4.11 -13.97
N GLY A 67 15.64 3.02 -13.30
CA GLY A 67 16.35 3.08 -12.01
C GLY A 67 15.44 3.28 -10.79
N SER A 68 14.12 3.35 -10.97
CA SER A 68 13.18 3.42 -9.86
C SER A 68 13.05 2.08 -9.13
N GLN A 69 12.64 2.13 -7.87
CA GLN A 69 12.21 0.93 -7.15
C GLN A 69 10.78 0.56 -7.60
N PRO A 70 10.48 -0.73 -7.84
CA PRO A 70 9.12 -1.16 -8.18
C PRO A 70 8.05 -0.69 -7.18
N ILE A 71 8.38 -0.68 -5.88
CA ILE A 71 7.44 -0.26 -4.83
C ILE A 71 7.02 1.21 -4.94
N ASP A 72 7.87 2.06 -5.51
CA ASP A 72 7.62 3.51 -5.62
C ASP A 72 6.60 3.85 -6.71
N ILE A 73 6.30 2.93 -7.63
CA ILE A 73 5.40 3.15 -8.76
C ILE A 73 4.11 2.31 -8.70
N PHE A 74 3.89 1.58 -7.61
CA PHE A 74 2.70 0.75 -7.38
C PHE A 74 1.39 1.52 -7.16
N ASP A 75 1.47 2.82 -6.91
CA ASP A 75 0.35 3.71 -6.57
C ASP A 75 -0.50 4.13 -7.77
N THR A 76 -0.06 3.80 -8.99
CA THR A 76 -0.81 4.06 -10.22
C THR A 76 -1.06 2.77 -10.99
N PHE A 77 -2.17 2.76 -11.75
CA PHE A 77 -2.45 1.67 -12.69
C PHE A 77 -1.30 1.48 -13.70
N ALA A 78 -0.80 2.58 -14.28
CA ALA A 78 0.28 2.52 -15.26
C ALA A 78 1.58 1.95 -14.67
N GLY A 79 1.95 2.36 -13.45
CA GLY A 79 3.15 1.84 -12.81
C GLY A 79 3.03 0.35 -12.44
N ARG A 80 1.85 -0.12 -12.04
CA ARG A 80 1.60 -1.56 -11.84
C ARG A 80 1.77 -2.38 -13.12
N GLU A 81 1.27 -1.89 -14.26
CA GLU A 81 1.47 -2.55 -15.55
C GLU A 81 2.94 -2.56 -15.97
N MET A 82 3.69 -1.48 -15.77
CA MET A 82 5.14 -1.46 -16.02
C MET A 82 5.89 -2.50 -15.18
N VAL A 83 5.54 -2.65 -13.90
CA VAL A 83 6.16 -3.67 -13.05
C VAL A 83 5.79 -5.07 -13.51
N ARG A 84 4.52 -5.30 -13.90
CA ARG A 84 4.06 -6.57 -14.45
C ARG A 84 4.84 -6.96 -15.71
N ASP A 85 5.07 -6.01 -16.62
CA ASP A 85 5.86 -6.24 -17.83
C ASP A 85 7.31 -6.67 -17.50
N VAL A 86 7.93 -6.03 -16.52
CA VAL A 86 9.29 -6.40 -16.08
C VAL A 86 9.30 -7.79 -15.42
N LEU A 87 8.32 -8.10 -14.57
CA LEU A 87 8.19 -9.43 -13.97
C LEU A 87 7.98 -10.52 -15.03
N GLY A 88 7.15 -10.25 -16.04
CA GLY A 88 6.96 -11.16 -17.16
C GLY A 88 8.27 -11.42 -17.91
N LYS A 89 9.04 -10.37 -18.20
CA LYS A 89 10.38 -10.53 -18.80
C LYS A 89 11.31 -11.38 -17.96
N ILE A 90 11.31 -11.20 -16.64
CA ILE A 90 12.10 -12.02 -15.71
C ILE A 90 11.64 -13.49 -15.76
N GLU A 91 10.34 -13.75 -15.74
CA GLU A 91 9.77 -15.11 -15.79
C GLU A 91 10.19 -15.88 -17.05
N PHE A 92 10.26 -15.19 -18.20
CA PHE A 92 10.66 -15.78 -19.47
C PHE A 92 12.16 -15.69 -19.78
N GLY A 93 12.97 -15.11 -18.89
CA GLY A 93 14.40 -14.91 -19.09
C GLY A 93 14.74 -13.94 -20.23
N GLU A 94 13.84 -12.99 -20.51
CA GLU A 94 14.05 -11.91 -21.47
C GLU A 94 14.79 -10.75 -20.81
N PHE A 95 15.98 -10.41 -21.30
CA PHE A 95 16.76 -9.28 -20.81
C PHE A 95 16.83 -8.19 -21.91
N SER A 96 16.32 -6.99 -21.62
CA SER A 96 16.40 -5.80 -22.48
C SER A 96 17.31 -4.75 -21.86
#